data_AF-A0A7X8JZC0-F1
#
_entry.id   AF-A0A7X8JZC0-F1
#
_cell.length_a   1.000
_cell.length_b   1.000
_cell.length_c   1.000
_cell.angle_alpha   90.00
_cell.angle_beta   90.00
_cell.angle_gamma   90.00
#
_symmetry.space_group_name_H-M   'P 1'
#
loop_
_entity.id
_entity.type
_entity.pdbx_description
1 polymer ?
#
loop_
_entity_poly.entity_id
_entity_poly.type
_entity_poly.pdbx_seq_one_letter_code
_entity_poly.pdbx_strand_id
1 'polypeptide(L)'
;MEFVFSLILYDEEVEVVSEYFLASGFIENLASDIRSEFPESSGYSVRNLCYMRHFAKTFSDFANMQVALAGLTWYHLQCLMDKVPDKSMYLWHADKSLENGW
;
A
#
# COMPACT_ATOMS: atom_id res chain seq x y z
N MET A 1 -10.35 2.46 1.97
CA MET A 1 -9.05 1.78 1.76
C MET A 1 -9.09 0.65 0.75
N GLU A 2 -10.17 -0.15 0.65
CA GLU A 2 -10.31 -1.13 -0.45
C GLU A 2 -10.14 -0.51 -1.85
N PHE A 3 -10.59 0.74 -2.02
CA PHE A 3 -10.48 1.46 -3.29
C PHE A 3 -9.02 1.70 -3.74
N VAL A 4 -8.11 1.97 -2.80
CA VAL A 4 -6.69 2.20 -3.12
C VAL A 4 -5.96 0.88 -3.39
N PHE A 5 -6.36 -0.19 -2.69
CA PHE A 5 -5.90 -1.55 -3.00
C PHE A 5 -6.28 -1.97 -4.41
N SER A 6 -7.53 -1.70 -4.79
CA SER A 6 -8.00 -1.97 -6.15
C SER A 6 -7.25 -1.12 -7.18
N LEU A 7 -6.97 0.15 -6.90
CA LEU A 7 -6.26 1.03 -7.84
C LEU A 7 -4.78 0.64 -8.00
N ILE A 8 -4.10 0.24 -6.92
CA ILE A 8 -2.68 -0.13 -6.96
C ILE A 8 -2.47 -1.52 -7.58
N LEU A 9 -3.38 -2.47 -7.35
CA LEU A 9 -3.21 -3.86 -7.79
C LEU A 9 -3.69 -4.16 -9.22
N TYR A 10 -4.52 -3.29 -9.83
CA TYR A 10 -5.19 -3.56 -11.11
C TYR A 10 -4.87 -2.58 -12.23
N ASP A 11 -4.06 -1.54 -11.98
CA ASP A 11 -3.87 -0.46 -12.95
C ASP A 11 -2.44 -0.47 -13.53
N GLU A 12 -2.32 -0.54 -14.87
CA GLU A 12 -1.04 -0.42 -15.57
C GLU A 12 -0.48 1.03 -15.54
N GLU A 13 -1.28 2.02 -15.13
CA GLU A 13 -0.87 3.43 -15.03
C GLU A 13 -0.12 3.77 -13.73
N VAL A 14 0.07 2.80 -12.81
CA VAL A 14 0.79 2.98 -11.54
C VAL A 14 2.21 3.49 -11.74
N GLU A 15 2.85 3.18 -12.88
CA GLU A 15 4.21 3.62 -13.18
C GLU A 15 4.32 5.16 -13.30
N VAL A 16 3.33 5.81 -13.92
CA VAL A 16 3.28 7.28 -14.07
C VAL A 16 2.95 7.94 -12.73
N VAL A 17 1.99 7.39 -11.98
CA VAL A 17 1.62 7.88 -10.65
C VAL A 17 2.78 7.75 -9.66
N SER A 18 3.57 6.69 -9.79
CA SER A 18 4.79 6.43 -9.00
C SER A 18 5.81 7.56 -9.11
N GLU A 19 6.05 8.10 -10.30
CA GLU A 19 7.04 9.15 -10.52
C GLU A 19 6.64 10.47 -9.83
N TYR A 20 5.36 10.86 -9.91
CA TYR A 20 4.83 12.01 -9.18
C TYR A 20 4.77 11.79 -7.66
N PHE A 21 4.53 10.56 -7.22
CA PHE A 21 4.58 10.17 -5.80
C PHE A 21 5.98 10.27 -5.17
N LEU A 22 7.05 10.41 -5.99
CA LEU A 22 8.42 10.63 -5.53
C LEU A 22 8.76 12.11 -5.35
N ALA A 23 7.96 13.04 -5.90
CA ALA A 23 8.18 14.47 -5.77
C ALA A 23 7.97 14.95 -4.32
N SER A 24 8.88 15.79 -3.83
CA SER A 24 8.80 16.36 -2.48
C SER A 24 7.53 17.21 -2.32
N GLY A 25 6.72 16.94 -1.29
CA GLY A 25 5.50 17.71 -1.01
C GLY A 25 4.24 17.17 -1.69
N PHE A 26 4.36 16.24 -2.65
CA PHE A 26 3.20 15.69 -3.36
C PHE A 26 2.26 14.93 -2.43
N ILE A 27 2.81 14.10 -1.54
CA ILE A 27 2.03 13.29 -0.60
C ILE A 27 1.29 14.18 0.41
N GLU A 28 1.94 15.25 0.86
CA GLU A 28 1.38 16.22 1.79
C GLU A 28 0.21 16.99 1.15
N ASN A 29 0.39 17.45 -0.09
CA ASN A 29 -0.67 18.12 -0.84
C ASN A 29 -1.83 17.15 -1.13
N LEU A 30 -1.54 15.94 -1.60
CA LEU A 30 -2.56 14.91 -1.86
C LEU A 30 -3.37 14.57 -0.60
N ALA A 31 -2.72 14.43 0.56
CA ALA A 31 -3.41 14.20 1.82
C ALA A 31 -4.33 15.37 2.21
N SER A 32 -3.89 16.60 1.95
CA SER A 32 -4.66 17.81 2.20
C SER A 32 -5.86 17.91 1.26
N ASP A 33 -5.65 17.68 -0.03
CA ASP A 33 -6.67 17.77 -1.07
C ASP A 33 -7.77 16.73 -0.84
N ILE A 34 -7.41 15.46 -0.60
CA ILE A 34 -8.37 14.39 -0.30
C ILE A 34 -9.20 14.73 0.96
N ARG A 35 -8.57 15.30 1.99
CA ARG A 35 -9.28 15.68 3.21
C ARG A 35 -10.23 16.86 2.98
N SER A 36 -9.87 17.78 2.11
CA SER A 36 -10.69 18.94 1.75
C SER A 36 -11.90 18.51 0.93
N GLU A 37 -11.70 17.64 -0.07
CA GLU A 37 -12.76 17.18 -0.97
C GLU A 37 -13.65 16.10 -0.34
N PHE A 38 -13.08 15.25 0.53
CA PHE A 38 -13.77 14.13 1.16
C PHE A 38 -13.54 14.12 2.68
N PRO A 39 -14.14 15.04 3.46
CA PRO A 39 -13.89 15.15 4.90
C PRO A 39 -14.25 13.90 5.71
N GLU A 40 -15.25 13.14 5.25
CA GLU A 40 -15.70 11.89 5.88
C GLU A 40 -14.80 10.68 5.53
N SER A 41 -13.84 10.86 4.60
CA SER A 41 -12.92 9.80 4.21
C SER A 41 -11.83 9.59 5.28
N SER A 42 -11.49 8.33 5.52
CA SER A 42 -10.44 7.94 6.46
C SER A 42 -9.39 7.07 5.76
N GLY A 43 -8.18 7.02 6.33
CA GLY A 43 -7.06 6.27 5.75
C GLY A 43 -6.22 7.03 4.72
N TYR A 44 -6.35 8.35 4.61
CA TYR A 44 -5.55 9.19 3.70
C TYR A 44 -4.64 10.17 4.44
N SER A 45 -4.12 9.78 5.61
CA SER A 45 -3.08 10.56 6.27
C SER A 45 -1.78 10.50 5.47
N VAL A 46 -0.93 11.53 5.59
CA VAL A 46 0.42 11.57 4.98
C VAL A 46 1.19 10.28 5.25
N ARG A 47 1.17 9.80 6.51
CA ARG A 47 1.79 8.53 6.89
C ARG A 47 1.21 7.35 6.11
N ASN A 48 -0.11 7.28 5.98
CA ASN A 48 -0.76 6.17 5.29
C ASN A 48 -0.45 6.16 3.79
N LEU A 49 -0.41 7.33 3.17
CA LEU A 49 0.00 7.49 1.78
C LEU A 49 1.48 7.12 1.57
N CYS A 50 2.37 7.42 2.53
CA CYS A 50 3.76 6.93 2.49
C CYS A 50 3.83 5.40 2.54
N TYR A 51 2.99 4.73 3.33
CA TYR A 51 2.89 3.28 3.33
C TYR A 51 2.35 2.75 1.99
N MET A 52 1.32 3.37 1.43
CA MET A 52 0.80 3.00 0.10
C MET A 52 1.86 3.13 -0.99
N ARG A 53 2.68 4.19 -0.95
CA ARG A 53 3.85 4.34 -1.84
C ARG A 53 4.86 3.23 -1.63
N HIS A 54 5.23 2.95 -0.38
CA HIS A 54 6.21 1.91 -0.08
C HIS A 54 5.74 0.52 -0.54
N PHE A 55 4.45 0.24 -0.35
CA PHE A 55 3.80 -0.98 -0.82
C PHE A 55 3.87 -1.11 -2.34
N ALA A 56 3.41 -0.10 -3.09
CA ALA A 56 3.44 -0.09 -4.55
C ALA A 56 4.86 -0.27 -5.11
N LYS A 57 5.86 0.36 -4.49
CA LYS A 57 7.27 0.22 -4.90
C LYS A 57 7.84 -1.16 -4.61
N THR A 58 7.51 -1.76 -3.47
CA THR A 58 8.04 -3.08 -3.08
C THR A 58 7.42 -4.19 -3.93
N PHE A 59 6.17 -3.99 -4.35
CA PHE A 59 5.34 -5.03 -4.96
C PHE A 59 4.89 -4.67 -6.38
N SER A 60 5.78 -4.08 -7.18
CA SER A 60 5.52 -3.71 -8.58
C SER A 60 5.25 -4.91 -9.51
N ASP A 61 5.74 -6.10 -9.16
CA ASP A 61 5.46 -7.35 -9.88
C ASP A 61 4.25 -8.07 -9.27
N PHE A 62 3.07 -7.77 -9.82
CA PHE A 62 1.79 -8.17 -9.24
C PHE A 62 1.41 -9.66 -9.47
N ALA A 63 2.02 -10.34 -10.44
CA ALA A 63 1.54 -11.65 -10.92
C ALA A 63 1.48 -12.77 -9.87
N ASN A 64 2.39 -12.78 -8.88
CA ASN A 64 2.48 -13.86 -7.86
C ASN A 64 2.09 -13.39 -6.45
N MET A 65 1.76 -12.12 -6.29
CA MET A 65 1.69 -11.44 -4.99
C MET A 65 0.26 -11.27 -4.47
N GLN A 66 -0.71 -11.29 -5.38
CA GLN A 66 -2.07 -10.84 -5.11
C GLN A 66 -2.81 -11.72 -4.09
N VAL A 67 -2.60 -13.03 -4.06
CA VAL A 67 -3.41 -13.92 -3.21
C VAL A 67 -3.06 -13.80 -1.72
N ALA A 68 -1.76 -13.86 -1.40
CA ALA A 68 -1.29 -13.83 -0.01
C ALA A 68 -1.50 -12.46 0.64
N LEU A 69 -1.21 -11.39 -0.10
CA LEU A 69 -1.35 -10.04 0.46
C LEU A 69 -2.81 -9.55 0.51
N ALA A 70 -3.66 -9.94 -0.44
CA ALA A 70 -5.06 -9.52 -0.43
C ALA A 70 -5.87 -10.12 0.73
N GLY A 71 -5.40 -11.23 1.31
CA GLY A 71 -6.02 -11.82 2.50
C GLY A 71 -5.69 -11.09 3.81
N LEU A 72 -4.69 -10.18 3.82
CA LEU A 72 -4.27 -9.48 5.02
C LEU A 72 -4.94 -8.11 5.16
N THR A 73 -5.18 -7.71 6.40
CA THR A 73 -5.63 -6.33 6.68
C THR A 73 -4.50 -5.34 6.38
N TRP A 74 -4.86 -4.11 6.02
CA TRP A 74 -3.86 -3.05 5.77
C TRP A 74 -2.94 -2.80 6.97
N TYR A 75 -3.48 -2.87 8.19
CA TYR A 75 -2.67 -2.70 9.40
C TYR A 75 -1.62 -3.81 9.53
N HIS A 76 -1.96 -5.05 9.18
CA HIS A 76 -1.02 -6.16 9.15
C HIS A 76 0.09 -5.88 8.12
N LEU A 77 -0.27 -5.41 6.93
CA LEU A 77 0.69 -5.04 5.89
C LEU A 77 1.63 -3.90 6.34
N GLN A 78 1.12 -2.90 7.06
CA GLN A 78 1.95 -1.85 7.67
C GLN A 78 2.92 -2.41 8.71
N CYS A 79 2.46 -3.33 9.57
CA CYS A 79 3.33 -3.98 10.55
C CYS A 79 4.46 -4.78 9.89
N LEU A 80 4.17 -5.43 8.76
CA LEU A 80 5.20 -6.12 7.98
C LEU A 80 6.16 -5.11 7.33
N MET A 81 5.67 -3.96 6.82
CA MET A 81 6.49 -2.85 6.29
C MET A 81 7.50 -2.31 7.29
N ASP A 82 7.11 -2.19 8.54
CA ASP A 82 7.99 -1.66 9.57
C ASP A 82 9.04 -2.67 10.04
N LYS A 83 8.72 -3.97 10.00
CA LYS A 83 9.48 -5.02 10.70
C LYS A 83 10.28 -5.93 9.78
N VAL A 84 9.86 -6.09 8.53
CA VAL A 84 10.43 -7.05 7.61
C VAL A 84 11.20 -6.30 6.52
N PRO A 85 12.53 -6.46 6.44
CA PRO A 85 13.35 -5.66 5.52
C PRO A 85 13.33 -6.17 4.07
N ASP A 86 12.87 -7.40 3.84
CA ASP A 86 13.02 -8.10 2.57
C ASP A 86 11.68 -8.59 1.99
N LYS A 87 11.52 -8.43 0.67
CA LYS A 87 10.31 -8.80 -0.08
C LYS A 87 9.98 -10.28 0.03
N SER A 88 10.98 -11.18 0.03
CA SER A 88 10.74 -12.62 0.10
C SER A 88 10.30 -13.05 1.50
N MET A 89 10.92 -12.49 2.54
CA MET A 89 10.50 -12.68 3.93
C MET A 89 9.07 -12.18 4.18
N TYR A 90 8.69 -11.13 3.48
CA TYR A 90 7.35 -10.58 3.51
C TYR A 90 6.28 -11.55 3.04
N LEU A 91 6.50 -12.13 1.86
CA LEU A 91 5.59 -13.10 1.26
C LEU A 91 5.47 -14.33 2.16
N TRP A 92 6.60 -14.81 2.68
CA TRP A 92 6.60 -15.92 3.64
C TRP A 92 5.79 -15.60 4.89
N HIS A 93 5.96 -14.41 5.48
CA HIS A 93 5.19 -13.99 6.65
C HIS A 93 3.72 -13.83 6.32
N ALA A 94 3.37 -13.31 5.13
CA ALA A 94 2.00 -13.14 4.72
C ALA A 94 1.28 -14.47 4.57
N ASP A 95 1.91 -15.44 3.89
CA ASP A 95 1.40 -16.80 3.77
C ASP A 95 1.20 -17.44 5.15
N LYS A 96 2.18 -17.29 6.05
CA LYS A 96 2.07 -17.84 7.41
C LYS A 96 0.97 -17.17 8.23
N SER A 97 0.78 -15.86 8.09
CA SER A 97 -0.31 -15.17 8.77
C SER A 97 -1.67 -15.66 8.30
N LEU A 98 -1.85 -15.94 7.00
CA LEU A 98 -3.07 -16.54 6.47
C LEU A 98 -3.28 -17.98 6.93
N GLU A 99 -2.23 -18.81 6.88
CA GLU A 99 -2.29 -20.20 7.33
C GLU A 99 -2.66 -20.32 8.82
N ASN A 100 -2.15 -19.41 9.66
CA ASN A 100 -2.32 -19.47 11.11
C ASN A 100 -3.44 -18.56 11.64
N GLY A 101 -4.07 -17.74 10.79
CA GLY A 101 -5.13 -16.81 11.16
C GLY A 101 -4.68 -15.68 12.09
N TRP A 102 -3.46 -15.18 11.89
CA TRP A 102 -2.87 -14.08 12.68
C TRP A 102 -3.23 -12.69 12.18
#